data_AF-A0A1N6L2Z8-F1
#
_entry.id   AF-A0A1N6L2Z8-F1
#
_cell.length_a   1.000
_cell.length_b   1.000
_cell.length_c   1.000
_cell.angle_alpha   90.00
_cell.angle_beta   90.00
_cell.angle_gamma   90.00
#
_symmetry.space_group_name_H-M   'P 1'
#
loop_
_entity.id
_entity.type
_entity.pdbx_description
1 polymer ?
#
loop_
_entity_poly.entity_id
_entity_poly.type
_entity_poly.pdbx_seq_one_letter_code
_entity_poly.pdbx_strand_id
1 'polypeptide(L)'
;MWSDNETTRDFLNFSGVADTVAEIIVQAHGRPISIGVSGAWGVGKSSMIKLTRESLEKRPSEDGDREFIFVEFNAWLYQGYDDARAALMEVIASTLEVEAKKREKGVEK
;
A
#
# COMPACT_ATOMS: atom_id res chain seq x y z
N MET A 1 18.21 -16.04 -7.49
CA MET A 1 17.00 -15.23 -7.30
C MET A 1 16.37 -15.70 -6.00
N TRP A 2 16.59 -14.99 -4.89
CA TRP A 2 16.02 -15.38 -3.60
C TRP A 2 14.54 -15.02 -3.59
N SER A 3 13.69 -15.98 -3.23
CA SER A 3 12.26 -15.80 -3.09
C SER A 3 11.99 -14.90 -1.87
N ASP A 4 11.44 -13.71 -2.12
CA ASP A 4 10.85 -12.88 -1.07
C ASP A 4 9.58 -13.60 -0.59
N ASN A 5 9.65 -14.25 0.56
CA ASN A 5 8.54 -15.01 1.11
C ASN A 5 7.88 -14.19 2.21
N GLU A 6 7.10 -13.21 1.78
CA GLU A 6 6.43 -12.27 2.66
C GLU A 6 5.31 -12.98 3.44
N THR A 7 5.27 -12.78 4.76
CA THR A 7 4.28 -13.39 5.63
C THR A 7 3.44 -12.34 6.37
N THR A 8 2.19 -12.69 6.64
CA THR A 8 1.24 -11.95 7.50
C THR A 8 1.35 -12.37 8.98
N ARG A 9 2.21 -13.35 9.31
CA ARG A 9 2.48 -13.72 10.69
C ARG A 9 3.61 -12.88 11.25
N ASP A 10 3.30 -12.12 12.29
CA ASP A 10 4.27 -11.24 12.92
C ASP A 10 5.24 -11.99 13.84
N PHE A 11 6.34 -12.48 13.26
CA PHE A 11 7.43 -13.09 14.01
C PHE A 11 8.46 -12.08 14.55
N LEU A 12 8.40 -10.82 14.11
CA LEU A 12 9.41 -9.78 14.40
C LEU A 12 8.85 -8.61 15.22
N ASN A 13 7.62 -8.74 15.71
CA ASN A 13 6.88 -7.72 16.44
C ASN A 13 6.71 -6.40 15.63
N PHE A 14 6.58 -6.51 14.31
CA PHE A 14 6.38 -5.39 13.40
C PHE A 14 4.97 -4.81 13.43
N SER A 15 4.00 -5.51 14.02
CA SER A 15 2.61 -5.04 14.10
C SER A 15 2.51 -3.69 14.80
N GLY A 16 3.23 -3.48 15.92
CA GLY A 16 3.21 -2.19 16.62
C GLY A 16 3.80 -1.04 15.80
N VAL A 17 4.82 -1.32 14.99
CA VAL A 17 5.39 -0.32 14.06
C VAL A 17 4.42 -0.04 12.92
N ALA A 18 3.82 -1.09 12.35
CA ALA A 18 2.81 -0.97 11.29
C ALA A 18 1.58 -0.18 11.75
N ASP A 19 1.11 -0.40 12.98
CA ASP A 19 0.01 0.35 13.58
C ASP A 19 0.34 1.83 13.75
N THR A 20 1.57 2.14 14.16
CA THR A 20 2.07 3.52 14.26
C THR A 20 2.10 4.20 12.88
N VAL A 21 2.60 3.49 11.86
CA VAL A 21 2.62 3.99 10.48
C VAL A 21 1.19 4.22 9.97
N ALA A 22 0.27 3.30 10.23
CA ALA A 22 -1.14 3.44 9.88
C ALA A 22 -1.78 4.65 10.57
N GLU A 23 -1.43 4.92 11.84
CA GLU A 23 -1.93 6.09 12.57
C GLU A 23 -1.43 7.40 11.95
N ILE A 24 -0.16 7.47 11.58
CA ILE A 24 0.40 8.64 10.87
C ILE A 24 -0.35 8.88 9.56
N ILE A 25 -0.67 7.83 8.80
CA ILE A 25 -1.43 7.91 7.55
C ILE A 25 -2.84 8.48 7.78
N VAL A 26 -3.55 8.00 8.82
CA VAL A 26 -4.89 8.49 9.16
C VAL A 26 -4.86 9.96 9.61
N GLN A 27 -3.91 10.31 10.50
CA GLN A 27 -3.74 11.68 11.01
C GLN A 27 -3.22 12.68 9.97
N ALA A 28 -2.71 12.20 8.83
CA ALA A 28 -2.38 13.08 7.71
C ALA A 28 -3.62 13.77 7.14
N HIS A 29 -4.82 13.23 7.36
CA HIS A 29 -6.10 13.78 6.89
C HIS A 29 -6.08 14.12 5.38
N GLY A 30 -5.41 13.31 4.57
CA GLY A 30 -5.31 13.47 3.11
C GLY A 30 -4.24 14.44 2.64
N ARG A 31 -3.45 15.00 3.56
CA ARG A 31 -2.20 15.68 3.19
C ARG A 31 -1.24 14.64 2.59
N PRO A 32 -0.55 14.94 1.48
CA PRO A 32 0.41 14.02 0.88
C PRO A 32 1.56 13.78 1.85
N ILE A 33 1.88 12.51 2.09
CA ILE A 33 3.00 12.08 2.94
C ILE A 33 3.83 11.04 2.19
N SER A 34 5.13 10.98 2.49
CA SER A 34 6.03 9.98 1.96
C SER A 34 6.76 9.32 3.12
N ILE A 35 6.67 7.99 3.20
CA ILE A 35 7.26 7.18 4.27
C ILE A 35 8.28 6.24 3.64
N GLY A 36 9.55 6.38 4.05
CA GLY A 36 10.64 5.52 3.59
C GLY A 36 10.85 4.36 4.55
N VAL A 37 10.92 3.13 4.03
CA VAL A 37 11.25 1.93 4.80
C VAL A 37 12.64 1.43 4.40
N SER A 38 13.61 1.58 5.30
CA SER A 38 15.00 1.17 5.07
C SER A 38 15.43 0.04 5.99
N GLY A 39 16.27 -0.86 5.48
CA GLY A 39 16.81 -1.98 6.24
C GLY A 39 17.49 -3.00 5.33
N ALA A 40 18.32 -3.87 5.91
CA ALA A 40 19.03 -4.90 5.16
C ALA A 40 18.08 -5.84 4.39
N TRP A 41 18.61 -6.57 3.40
CA TRP A 41 17.81 -7.57 2.68
C TRP A 41 17.36 -8.70 3.62
N GLY A 42 16.11 -9.16 3.48
CA GLY A 42 15.55 -10.24 4.29
C GLY A 42 15.05 -9.84 5.69
N VAL A 43 15.13 -8.56 6.09
CA VAL A 43 14.65 -8.12 7.43
C VAL A 43 13.14 -7.93 7.53
N GLY A 44 12.37 -8.25 6.48
CA GLY A 44 10.91 -8.16 6.49
C GLY A 44 10.30 -6.78 6.16
N LYS A 45 10.99 -5.96 5.35
CA LYS A 45 10.46 -4.65 4.89
C LYS A 45 9.12 -4.80 4.16
N SER A 46 9.04 -5.73 3.21
CA SER A 46 7.82 -5.99 2.44
C SER A 46 6.68 -6.50 3.35
N SER A 47 7.01 -7.39 4.31
CA SER A 47 6.08 -7.79 5.38
C SER A 47 5.56 -6.60 6.20
N MET A 48 6.42 -5.65 6.57
CA MET A 48 5.98 -4.46 7.31
C MET A 48 5.01 -3.58 6.50
N ILE A 49 5.23 -3.44 5.19
CA ILE A 49 4.30 -2.74 4.30
C ILE A 49 2.94 -3.46 4.26
N LYS A 50 2.94 -4.79 4.17
CA LYS A 50 1.71 -5.61 4.22
C LYS A 50 0.96 -5.49 5.54
N LEU A 51 1.67 -5.56 6.67
CA LEU A 51 1.07 -5.37 7.99
C LEU A 51 0.48 -3.96 8.16
N THR A 52 1.12 -2.94 7.58
CA THR A 52 0.59 -1.56 7.58
C THR A 52 -0.72 -1.48 6.81
N ARG A 53 -0.82 -2.14 5.64
CA ARG A 53 -2.09 -2.25 4.91
C ARG A 53 -3.15 -2.94 5.75
N GLU A 54 -2.83 -4.09 6.33
CA GLU A 54 -3.77 -4.86 7.15
C GLU A 54 -4.26 -4.05 8.36
N SER A 55 -3.38 -3.25 8.99
CA SER A 55 -3.75 -2.33 10.06
C SER A 55 -4.73 -1.24 9.58
N LEU A 56 -4.52 -0.68 8.39
CA LEU A 56 -5.43 0.31 7.79
C LEU A 56 -6.79 -0.29 7.43
N GLU A 57 -6.82 -1.52 6.89
CA GLU A 57 -8.06 -2.21 6.50
C GLU A 57 -8.90 -2.67 7.70
N LYS A 58 -8.26 -3.00 8.83
CA LYS A 58 -8.96 -3.45 10.06
C LYS A 58 -9.55 -2.31 10.88
N ARG A 59 -9.19 -1.05 10.60
CA ARG A 59 -9.73 0.08 11.36
C ARG A 59 -11.24 0.20 11.11
N PRO A 60 -12.04 0.35 12.18
CA PRO A 60 -13.47 0.54 12.02
C PRO A 60 -13.73 1.83 11.27
N SER A 61 -14.45 1.75 10.15
CA SER A 61 -14.95 2.93 9.45
C SER A 61 -16.08 3.55 10.29
N GLU A 62 -15.74 4.41 11.23
CA GLU A 62 -16.77 5.23 11.89
C GLU A 62 -17.31 6.25 10.88
N ASP A 63 -18.64 6.36 10.81
CA ASP A 63 -19.45 7.13 9.86
C ASP A 63 -18.70 8.17 9.00
N GLY A 64 -18.38 7.77 7.76
CA GLY A 64 -17.77 8.65 6.75
C GLY A 64 -16.26 8.51 6.59
N ASP A 65 -15.64 7.52 7.23
CA ASP A 65 -14.20 7.29 7.12
C ASP A 65 -13.74 7.01 5.69
N ARG A 66 -12.55 7.52 5.36
CA ARG A 66 -12.02 7.47 3.99
C ARG A 66 -11.62 6.04 3.66
N GLU A 67 -12.36 5.44 2.74
CA GLU A 67 -12.02 4.14 2.19
C GLU A 67 -10.71 4.24 1.39
N PHE A 68 -9.63 3.70 1.94
CA PHE A 68 -8.33 3.69 1.29
C PHE A 68 -8.38 2.86 0.00
N ILE A 69 -7.64 3.31 -1.01
CA ILE A 69 -7.34 2.54 -2.21
C ILE A 69 -5.84 2.27 -2.18
N PHE A 70 -5.47 0.99 -2.17
CA PHE A 70 -4.07 0.59 -2.14
C PHE A 70 -3.58 0.31 -3.55
N VAL A 71 -2.48 0.94 -3.93
CA VAL A 71 -1.80 0.69 -5.20
C VAL A 71 -0.42 0.12 -4.90
N GLU A 72 -0.14 -1.09 -5.35
CA GLU A 72 1.18 -1.71 -5.24
C GLU A 72 1.97 -1.51 -6.54
N PHE A 73 3.23 -1.08 -6.41
CA PHE A 73 4.11 -0.89 -7.56
C PHE A 73 5.51 -1.40 -7.25
N ASN A 74 5.98 -2.37 -8.04
CA ASN A 74 7.34 -2.90 -7.93
C ASN A 74 8.20 -2.32 -9.05
N ALA A 75 8.99 -1.29 -8.72
CA ALA A 75 9.86 -0.60 -9.67
C ALA A 75 10.93 -1.51 -10.32
N TRP A 76 11.33 -2.61 -9.66
CA TRP A 76 12.32 -3.53 -10.21
C TRP A 76 11.81 -4.29 -11.44
N LEU A 77 10.50 -4.55 -11.53
CA LEU A 77 9.91 -5.22 -12.70
C LEU A 77 9.94 -4.35 -13.96
N TYR A 78 10.15 -3.05 -13.81
CA TYR A 78 10.20 -2.07 -14.89
C TYR A 78 11.61 -1.53 -15.16
N GLN A 79 12.64 -2.09 -14.50
CA GLN A 79 14.02 -1.74 -14.81
C GLN A 79 14.37 -2.19 -16.23
N GLY A 80 14.53 -1.22 -17.12
CA GLY A 80 14.79 -1.44 -18.56
C GLY A 80 13.70 -0.90 -19.49
N TYR A 81 12.54 -0.48 -18.96
CA TYR A 81 11.58 0.34 -19.69
C TYR A 81 11.93 1.81 -19.48
N ASP A 82 12.02 2.58 -20.57
CA ASP A 82 12.32 4.03 -20.54
C ASP A 82 11.28 4.86 -19.77
N ASP A 83 10.13 4.27 -19.40
CA ASP A 83 9.03 4.98 -18.77
C ASP A 83 8.44 4.29 -17.54
N ALA A 84 9.24 4.19 -16.46
CA ALA A 84 8.74 3.77 -15.15
C ALA A 84 7.60 4.69 -14.62
N ARG A 85 7.48 5.92 -15.13
CA ARG A 85 6.39 6.85 -14.77
C ARG A 85 5.10 6.45 -15.46
N ALA A 86 5.12 6.15 -16.76
CA ALA A 86 3.96 5.61 -17.46
C ALA A 86 3.51 4.30 -16.85
N ALA A 87 4.45 3.39 -16.53
CA ALA A 87 4.11 2.14 -15.85
C ALA A 87 3.40 2.37 -14.51
N LEU A 88 3.89 3.31 -13.69
CA LEU A 88 3.22 3.68 -12.44
C LEU A 88 1.82 4.28 -12.68
N MET A 89 1.67 5.16 -13.67
CA MET A 89 0.38 5.76 -14.02
C MET A 89 -0.62 4.72 -14.52
N GLU A 90 -0.18 3.75 -15.32
CA GLU A 90 -1.00 2.66 -15.82
C GLU A 90 -1.50 1.76 -14.68
N VAL A 91 -0.62 1.41 -13.73
CA VAL A 91 -0.98 0.62 -12.56
C VAL A 91 -1.99 1.37 -11.67
N ILE A 92 -1.81 2.68 -11.48
CA ILE A 92 -2.75 3.52 -10.73
C ILE A 92 -4.12 3.55 -11.45
N ALA A 93 -4.14 3.83 -12.75
CA ALA A 93 -5.37 3.92 -13.54
C ALA A 93 -6.15 2.60 -13.53
N SER A 94 -5.46 1.48 -13.78
CA SER A 94 -6.04 0.14 -13.75
C SER A 94 -6.64 -0.20 -12.39
N THR A 95 -5.92 0.12 -11.30
CA THR A 95 -6.39 -0.12 -9.93
C THR A 95 -7.64 0.71 -9.61
N LEU A 96 -7.65 1.98 -10.01
CA LEU A 96 -8.81 2.87 -9.83
C LEU A 96 -10.03 2.39 -10.63
N GLU A 97 -9.83 1.90 -11.86
CA GLU A 97 -10.92 1.37 -12.68
C GLU A 97 -11.57 0.12 -12.05
N VAL A 98 -10.74 -0.80 -11.53
CA VAL A 98 -11.22 -2.00 -10.82
C VAL A 98 -12.01 -1.62 -9.57
N GLU A 99 -11.49 -0.69 -8.77
CA GLU A 99 -12.18 -0.23 -7.55
C GLU A 99 -13.46 0.56 -7.86
N ALA A 100 -13.49 1.39 -8.90
CA ALA A 100 -14.68 2.10 -9.33
C ALA A 100 -15.81 1.14 -9.75
N LYS A 101 -15.49 0.12 -10.54
CA LYS A 101 -16.44 -0.94 -10.92
C LYS A 101 -16.96 -1.71 -9.71
N LYS A 102 -16.07 -2.06 -8.77
CA LYS A 102 -16.43 -2.80 -7.55
C LYS A 102 -17.33 -1.99 -6.62
N ARG A 103 -17.10 -0.68 -6.50
CA ARG A 103 -17.87 0.21 -5.61
C ARG A 103 -19.14 0.77 -6.25
N GLU A 104 -19.38 0.49 -7.54
CA GLU A 104 -20.44 1.10 -8.36
C GLU A 104 -20.43 2.65 -8.30
N LYS A 105 -19.27 3.24 -7.97
CA LYS A 105 -19.08 4.69 -7.86
C LYS A 105 -18.20 5.16 -9.01
N GLY A 106 -18.60 6.22 -9.71
CA GLY A 106 -17.82 6.77 -10.83
C GLY A 106 -17.91 6.01 -12.16
N VAL A 107 -18.83 5.05 -12.28
CA VAL A 107 -19.17 4.38 -13.56
C VAL A 107 -20.13 5.23 -14.40
N GLU A 108 -20.75 6.25 -13.81
CA GLU A 108 -21.56 7.24 -14.52
C GLU A 108 -20.77 8.54 -14.75
N LYS A 109 -20.11 8.61 -15.91
CA LYS A 109 -20.10 9.80 -16.79
C LYS A 109 -19.47 9.50 -18.14
#